data_AF-A0A2E2N7Q4-F1
#
_entry.id   AF-A0A2E2N7Q4-F1
#
_cell.length_a   1.000
_cell.length_b   1.000
_cell.length_c   1.000
_cell.angle_alpha   90.00
_cell.angle_beta   90.00
_cell.angle_gamma   90.00
#
_symmetry.space_group_name_H-M   'P 1'
#
loop_
_entity.id
_entity.type
_entity.pdbx_description
1 polymer ?
#
loop_
_entity_poly.entity_id
_entity_poly.type
_entity_poly.pdbx_seq_one_letter_code
_entity_poly.pdbx_strand_id
1 'polypeptide(L)'
;MAAPIAPDNPRIEPPPAEWPKLIDGAARSSIRPPSTRQTIMSGHQAAIWHPGILAKLIATTAAANAFDADAAWLVVDQDANNAGAIDYPVRENARLQRRSALAAPEQRTPTDTPTGSTPVLRWSSTTESDKANRILARLAETPGDNAADQVTRLLAKLLPERLGITPPQFITATSLAKTPTFDAWRSAMLEDPAACVNAYNAAVATNPEAQLRPLATRPDANRYELPLWRIRPGEPRRPVYNLQLADIPIDELAPRALLMTAIVRASMCDLFIHGTGGYTYDRVTDDWMKTWLGVDLAPIALVTATLHLDLGVPPVTESEVAHAKWRAHAARHDPALLDDAQARSRKIAAVESIASEPNPARRSELFLAMHDDLATVREKHEAELE
;
A
#
# COMPACT_ATOMS: atom_id res chain seq x y z
N MET A 1 7.29 16.39 26.09
CA MET A 1 7.92 15.15 26.60
C MET A 1 7.71 14.13 25.50
N ALA A 2 8.77 13.53 24.94
CA ALA A 2 8.60 12.56 23.85
C ALA A 2 7.65 11.45 24.31
N ALA A 3 6.65 11.13 23.49
CA ALA A 3 5.76 10.00 23.75
C ALA A 3 6.61 8.73 23.93
N PRO A 4 6.29 7.85 24.90
CA PRO A 4 7.04 6.63 25.09
C PRO A 4 7.02 5.80 23.80
N ILE A 5 8.21 5.38 23.35
CA ILE A 5 8.39 4.45 22.25
C ILE A 5 7.84 3.10 22.73
N ALA A 6 6.93 2.48 21.96
CA ALA A 6 6.43 1.14 22.29
C ALA A 6 7.62 0.15 22.42
N PRO A 7 7.56 -0.82 23.34
CA PRO A 7 8.69 -1.71 23.61
C PRO A 7 9.16 -2.51 22.38
N ASP A 8 8.26 -2.78 21.43
CA ASP A 8 8.55 -3.54 20.20
C ASP A 8 8.76 -2.62 18.98
N ASN A 9 9.29 -1.41 19.17
CA ASN A 9 9.47 -0.42 18.11
C ASN A 9 10.94 0.05 18.01
N PRO A 10 11.66 -0.23 16.91
CA PRO A 10 11.19 -0.90 15.70
C PRO A 10 10.98 -2.41 15.91
N ARG A 11 10.00 -2.99 15.19
CA ARG A 11 9.81 -4.44 15.11
C ARG A 11 10.62 -4.98 13.95
N ILE A 12 11.50 -5.94 14.23
CA ILE A 12 12.38 -6.58 13.24
C ILE A 12 12.28 -8.09 13.39
N GLU A 13 11.87 -8.79 12.33
CA GLU A 13 11.70 -10.24 12.34
C GLU A 13 12.23 -10.88 11.03
N PRO A 14 13.07 -11.93 11.11
CA PRO A 14 13.75 -12.41 12.31
C PRO A 14 14.75 -11.38 12.84
N PRO A 15 15.27 -11.55 14.07
CA PRO A 15 16.31 -10.66 14.63
C PRO A 15 17.51 -10.51 13.68
N PRO A 16 18.14 -9.32 13.58
CA PRO A 16 19.26 -9.09 12.65
C PRO A 16 20.45 -10.06 12.80
N ALA A 17 20.67 -10.61 13.99
CA ALA A 17 21.71 -11.60 14.24
C ALA A 17 21.52 -12.93 13.48
N GLU A 18 20.30 -13.21 13.01
CA GLU A 18 19.97 -14.41 12.25
C GLU A 18 20.15 -14.20 10.73
N TRP A 19 20.24 -12.96 10.26
CA TRP A 19 20.26 -12.64 8.82
C TRP A 19 21.43 -13.25 8.07
N PRO A 20 22.68 -13.30 8.59
CA PRO A 20 23.78 -13.97 7.90
C PRO A 20 23.47 -15.44 7.59
N LYS A 21 22.86 -16.17 8.54
CA LYS A 21 22.50 -17.57 8.33
C LYS A 21 21.42 -17.75 7.28
N LEU A 22 20.46 -16.81 7.20
CA LEU A 22 19.42 -16.83 6.17
C LEU A 22 20.03 -16.62 4.79
N ILE A 23 20.93 -15.65 4.68
CA ILE A 23 21.60 -15.30 3.42
C ILE A 23 22.49 -16.46 2.95
N ASP A 24 23.29 -17.04 3.84
CA ASP A 24 24.22 -18.12 3.51
C ASP A 24 23.50 -19.46 3.24
N GLY A 25 22.37 -19.70 3.93
CA GLY A 25 21.54 -20.89 3.78
C GLY A 25 20.60 -20.85 2.57
N ALA A 26 20.40 -19.68 1.97
CA ALA A 26 19.58 -19.54 0.78
C ALA A 26 20.32 -20.14 -0.43
N ALA A 27 19.71 -21.12 -1.08
CA ALA A 27 20.17 -21.55 -2.39
C ALA A 27 20.10 -20.31 -3.32
N ARG A 28 21.26 -19.79 -3.72
CA ARG A 28 21.31 -18.74 -4.75
C ARG A 28 20.60 -19.29 -5.98
N SER A 29 19.52 -18.66 -6.40
CA SER A 29 18.79 -19.08 -7.58
C SER A 29 19.77 -19.19 -8.75
N SER A 30 19.67 -20.27 -9.52
CA SER A 30 20.54 -20.54 -10.68
C SER A 30 20.44 -19.47 -11.77
N ILE A 31 19.48 -18.55 -11.66
CA ILE A 31 19.19 -17.46 -12.59
C ILE A 31 20.08 -16.24 -12.31
N ARG A 32 20.70 -16.13 -11.12
CA ARG A 32 21.54 -14.97 -10.77
C ARG A 32 22.97 -15.14 -11.32
N PRO A 33 23.53 -14.13 -12.02
CA PRO A 33 24.94 -14.13 -12.38
C PRO A 33 25.82 -14.26 -11.12
N PRO A 34 27.03 -14.83 -11.21
CA PRO A 34 27.96 -14.88 -10.08
C PRO A 34 28.36 -13.45 -9.67
N SER A 35 27.64 -12.85 -8.71
CA SER A 35 28.08 -11.65 -8.01
C SER A 35 29.06 -12.07 -6.92
N THR A 36 30.15 -11.31 -6.79
CA THR A 36 31.11 -11.48 -5.69
C THR A 36 30.58 -10.92 -4.38
N ARG A 37 29.64 -9.98 -4.42
CA ARG A 37 29.11 -9.27 -3.25
C ARG A 37 27.60 -9.49 -3.09
N GLN A 38 27.18 -9.70 -1.84
CA GLN A 38 25.76 -9.88 -1.51
C GLN A 38 25.00 -8.56 -1.68
N THR A 39 23.67 -8.61 -1.87
CA THR A 39 22.82 -7.44 -2.02
C THR A 39 21.62 -7.53 -1.06
N ILE A 40 21.48 -6.52 -0.20
CA ILE A 40 20.32 -6.34 0.69
C ILE A 40 19.39 -5.34 0.02
N MET A 41 18.13 -5.73 -0.17
CA MET A 41 17.14 -4.89 -0.85
C MET A 41 15.92 -4.60 0.01
N SER A 42 15.30 -3.45 -0.24
CA SER A 42 13.93 -3.17 0.15
C SER A 42 13.26 -2.37 -0.97
N GLY A 43 12.05 -1.89 -0.75
CA GLY A 43 11.37 -1.04 -1.72
C GLY A 43 10.06 -0.49 -1.22
N HIS A 44 9.54 0.51 -1.93
CA HIS A 44 8.23 1.08 -1.66
C HIS A 44 7.71 1.84 -2.88
N GLN A 45 6.40 2.09 -2.91
CA GLN A 45 5.77 3.08 -3.79
C GLN A 45 6.48 4.43 -3.69
N ALA A 46 6.51 5.19 -4.79
CA ALA A 46 7.05 6.54 -4.82
C ALA A 46 6.09 7.51 -4.10
N ALA A 47 6.26 7.61 -2.79
CA ALA A 47 5.42 8.39 -1.90
C ALA A 47 6.27 9.15 -0.87
N ILE A 48 5.65 10.07 -0.14
CA ILE A 48 6.27 10.65 1.05
C ILE A 48 6.32 9.61 2.17
N TRP A 49 7.49 9.41 2.76
CA TRP A 49 7.75 8.28 3.63
C TRP A 49 7.31 8.51 5.07
N HIS A 50 6.50 7.59 5.57
CA HIS A 50 6.20 7.46 7.00
C HIS A 50 7.30 6.63 7.71
N PRO A 51 7.33 6.59 9.06
CA PRO A 51 8.39 5.95 9.84
C PRO A 51 8.66 4.49 9.49
N GLY A 52 7.62 3.71 9.19
CA GLY A 52 7.78 2.32 8.76
C GLY A 52 8.61 2.16 7.47
N ILE A 53 8.49 3.06 6.50
CA ILE A 53 9.29 3.01 5.26
C ILE A 53 10.74 3.42 5.56
N LEU A 54 10.93 4.46 6.38
CA LEU A 54 12.25 4.90 6.82
C LEU A 54 12.99 3.81 7.60
N ALA A 55 12.29 3.05 8.45
CA ALA A 55 12.87 1.95 9.20
C ALA A 55 13.45 0.88 8.26
N LYS A 56 12.76 0.55 7.17
CA LYS A 56 13.29 -0.38 6.16
C LYS A 56 14.56 0.16 5.52
N LEU A 57 14.58 1.43 5.12
CA LEU A 57 15.77 2.05 4.52
C LEU A 57 16.97 1.99 5.47
N ILE A 58 16.75 2.37 6.73
CA ILE A 58 17.78 2.34 7.77
C ILE A 58 18.27 0.90 7.96
N ALA A 59 17.37 -0.08 8.06
CA ALA A 59 17.75 -1.48 8.22
C ALA A 59 18.50 -2.03 6.99
N THR A 60 18.06 -1.72 5.77
CA THR A 60 18.76 -2.12 4.53
C THR A 60 20.18 -1.59 4.50
N THR A 61 20.37 -0.29 4.75
CA THR A 61 21.70 0.34 4.70
C THR A 61 22.59 -0.08 5.87
N ALA A 62 22.04 -0.22 7.07
CA ALA A 62 22.77 -0.71 8.24
C ALA A 62 23.23 -2.16 8.04
N ALA A 63 22.37 -3.05 7.53
CA ALA A 63 22.73 -4.44 7.26
C ALA A 63 23.74 -4.57 6.12
N ALA A 64 23.57 -3.79 5.04
CA ALA A 64 24.55 -3.76 3.96
C ALA A 64 25.95 -3.38 4.45
N ASN A 65 26.05 -2.36 5.31
CA ASN A 65 27.32 -1.98 5.94
C ASN A 65 27.86 -3.07 6.87
N ALA A 66 27.01 -3.68 7.70
CA ALA A 66 27.41 -4.70 8.67
C ALA A 66 27.89 -6.00 8.02
N PHE A 67 27.32 -6.37 6.87
CA PHE A 67 27.61 -7.63 6.17
C PHE A 67 28.55 -7.47 4.99
N ASP A 68 29.10 -6.27 4.79
CA ASP A 68 29.90 -5.94 3.61
C ASP A 68 29.17 -6.31 2.29
N ALA A 69 27.91 -5.90 2.21
CA ALA A 69 27.00 -6.12 1.10
C ALA A 69 26.61 -4.79 0.41
N ASP A 70 25.96 -4.88 -0.74
CA ASP A 70 25.38 -3.75 -1.46
C ASP A 70 23.95 -3.46 -0.96
N ALA A 71 23.56 -2.19 -0.96
CA ALA A 71 22.20 -1.77 -0.63
C ALA A 71 21.48 -1.31 -1.89
N ALA A 72 20.29 -1.86 -2.17
CA ALA A 72 19.43 -1.34 -3.23
C ALA A 72 17.98 -1.13 -2.77
N TRP A 73 17.30 -0.19 -3.43
CA TRP A 73 15.94 0.23 -3.12
C TRP A 73 15.06 0.20 -4.36
N LEU A 74 14.03 -0.64 -4.33
CA LEU A 74 13.06 -0.75 -5.39
C LEU A 74 11.99 0.34 -5.27
N VAL A 75 11.91 1.22 -6.25
CA VAL A 75 10.85 2.21 -6.41
C VAL A 75 9.70 1.54 -7.18
N VAL A 76 8.57 1.35 -6.50
CA VAL A 76 7.37 0.72 -7.07
C VAL A 76 6.58 1.79 -7.85
N ASP A 77 7.15 2.21 -8.98
CA ASP A 77 6.64 3.29 -9.84
C ASP A 77 5.50 2.84 -10.77
N GLN A 78 5.35 1.53 -10.96
CA GLN A 78 4.27 0.90 -11.73
C GLN A 78 2.96 0.80 -10.94
N ASP A 79 2.98 1.16 -9.66
CA ASP A 79 1.80 1.20 -8.79
C ASP A 79 1.17 2.60 -8.76
N ALA A 80 -0.12 2.62 -8.48
CA ALA A 80 -0.88 3.86 -8.36
C ALA A 80 -0.95 4.26 -6.89
N ASN A 81 -0.32 5.38 -6.54
CA ASN A 81 -0.38 5.95 -5.21
C ASN A 81 -0.47 7.48 -5.24
N ASN A 82 -0.89 8.08 -4.13
CA ASN A 82 -0.97 9.54 -4.03
C ASN A 82 0.40 10.14 -3.67
N ALA A 83 1.30 10.16 -4.64
CA ALA A 83 2.68 10.65 -4.49
C ALA A 83 2.76 12.14 -4.12
N GLY A 84 1.74 12.91 -4.51
CA GLY A 84 1.67 14.35 -4.28
C GLY A 84 0.87 14.79 -3.06
N ALA A 85 0.38 13.85 -2.26
CA ALA A 85 -0.33 14.16 -1.02
C ALA A 85 0.62 14.24 0.18
N ILE A 86 0.49 15.33 0.92
CA ILE A 86 1.12 15.49 2.23
C ILE A 86 0.03 15.70 3.24
N ASP A 87 -0.18 14.72 4.12
CA ASP A 87 -1.07 14.86 5.25
C ASP A 87 -0.37 15.65 6.37
N TYR A 88 -1.09 16.61 6.94
CA TYR A 88 -0.61 17.41 8.06
C TYR A 88 -1.73 17.65 9.09
N PRO A 89 -1.37 17.73 10.38
CA PRO A 89 -2.31 18.05 11.43
C PRO A 89 -2.65 19.55 11.43
N VAL A 90 -3.92 19.87 11.64
CA VAL A 90 -4.42 21.22 11.89
C VAL A 90 -5.24 21.21 13.16
N ARG A 91 -5.11 22.28 13.95
CA ARG A 91 -5.92 22.48 15.16
C ARG A 91 -6.93 23.58 14.90
N GLU A 92 -8.22 23.21 14.88
CA GLU A 92 -9.34 24.14 14.67
C GLU A 92 -10.43 23.89 15.71
N ASN A 93 -10.94 24.95 16.33
CA ASN A 93 -11.98 24.88 17.35
C ASN A 93 -11.67 23.85 18.45
N ALA A 94 -10.42 23.85 18.94
CA ALA A 94 -9.86 22.90 19.90
C ALA A 94 -9.86 21.41 19.47
N ARG A 95 -10.23 21.09 18.22
CA ARG A 95 -10.16 19.75 17.64
C ARG A 95 -8.91 19.61 16.78
N LEU A 96 -8.29 18.44 16.87
CA LEU A 96 -7.21 18.04 15.98
C LEU A 96 -7.82 17.38 14.74
N GLN A 97 -7.46 17.87 13.57
CA GLN A 97 -7.95 17.37 12.28
C GLN A 97 -6.77 17.05 11.37
N ARG A 98 -6.98 16.13 10.44
CA ARG A 98 -6.04 15.85 9.34
C ARG A 98 -6.47 16.65 8.12
N ARG A 99 -5.55 17.43 7.55
CA ARG A 99 -5.68 18.03 6.23
C ARG A 99 -4.64 17.43 5.28
N SER A 100 -4.91 17.53 3.98
CA SER A 100 -4.00 17.04 2.93
C SER A 100 -3.64 18.18 2.00
N ALA A 101 -2.35 18.40 1.80
CA ALA A 101 -1.85 19.21 0.70
C ALA A 101 -1.86 18.34 -0.55
N LEU A 102 -2.52 18.76 -1.62
CA LEU A 102 -2.64 17.99 -2.85
C LEU A 102 -1.92 18.70 -3.99
N ALA A 103 -1.41 17.92 -4.95
CA ALA A 103 -0.93 18.45 -6.22
C ALA A 103 -2.04 19.27 -6.92
N ALA A 104 -1.60 20.18 -7.79
CA ALA A 104 -2.46 21.15 -8.43
C ALA A 104 -3.61 20.45 -9.21
N PRO A 105 -4.86 20.98 -9.15
CA PRO A 105 -6.04 20.28 -9.69
C PRO A 105 -5.92 19.86 -11.15
N GLU A 106 -5.23 20.65 -11.96
CA GLU A 106 -4.95 20.41 -13.38
C GLU A 106 -4.05 19.19 -13.63
N GLN A 107 -3.41 18.64 -12.59
CA GLN A 107 -2.54 17.47 -12.64
C GLN A 107 -3.20 16.19 -12.11
N ARG A 108 -4.49 16.25 -11.79
CA ARG A 108 -5.23 15.05 -11.38
C ARG A 108 -5.27 14.06 -12.55
N THR A 109 -4.62 12.93 -12.36
CA THR A 109 -4.71 11.79 -13.27
C THR A 109 -5.92 10.93 -12.91
N PRO A 110 -6.42 10.12 -13.86
CA PRO A 110 -7.40 9.08 -13.56
C PRO A 110 -6.98 8.18 -12.38
N THR A 111 -7.98 7.58 -11.71
CA THR A 111 -7.74 6.54 -10.72
C THR A 111 -6.95 5.38 -11.34
N ASP A 112 -6.05 4.77 -10.56
CA ASP A 112 -5.16 3.69 -10.99
C ASP A 112 -4.10 4.07 -12.04
N THR A 113 -3.87 5.36 -12.31
CA THR A 113 -2.68 5.79 -13.07
C THR A 113 -1.41 5.54 -12.25
N PRO A 114 -0.42 4.78 -12.78
CA PRO A 114 0.85 4.57 -12.11
C PRO A 114 1.60 5.87 -11.88
N THR A 115 2.22 6.01 -10.71
CA THR A 115 2.97 7.24 -10.37
C THR A 115 4.15 7.49 -11.32
N GLY A 116 4.80 6.44 -11.83
CA GLY A 116 5.84 6.57 -12.86
C GLY A 116 5.31 7.02 -14.23
N SER A 117 3.99 6.99 -14.44
CA SER A 117 3.32 7.48 -15.65
C SER A 117 2.59 8.82 -15.43
N THR A 118 2.65 9.37 -14.22
CA THR A 118 2.11 10.70 -13.89
C THR A 118 3.17 11.77 -14.17
N PRO A 119 2.81 12.89 -14.82
CA PRO A 119 3.72 14.02 -14.99
C PRO A 119 4.28 14.53 -13.66
N VAL A 120 5.41 15.23 -13.72
CA VAL A 120 6.03 15.90 -12.56
C VAL A 120 5.01 16.74 -11.80
N LEU A 121 4.96 16.57 -10.48
CA LEU A 121 3.99 17.20 -9.60
C LEU A 121 4.33 18.68 -9.37
N ARG A 122 3.28 19.49 -9.29
CA ARG A 122 3.27 20.93 -9.02
C ARG A 122 2.19 21.21 -7.98
N TRP A 123 2.37 22.31 -7.25
CA TRP A 123 1.44 22.77 -6.23
C TRP A 123 1.12 24.24 -6.49
N SER A 124 -0.16 24.59 -6.42
CA SER A 124 -0.65 25.93 -6.74
C SER A 124 -0.93 26.79 -5.50
N SER A 125 -0.91 26.21 -4.30
CA SER A 125 -1.22 26.91 -3.05
C SER A 125 -0.29 26.53 -1.90
N THR A 126 -0.08 27.48 -1.00
CA THR A 126 0.49 27.23 0.32
C THR A 126 -0.60 26.70 1.25
N THR A 127 -0.22 25.81 2.15
CA THR A 127 -1.05 25.31 3.25
C THR A 127 -0.86 26.14 4.51
N GLU A 128 -1.67 25.88 5.53
CA GLU A 128 -1.55 26.47 6.86
C GLU A 128 -0.37 25.88 7.67
N SER A 129 0.30 24.84 7.15
CA SER A 129 1.42 24.16 7.82
C SER A 129 2.76 24.55 7.21
N ASP A 130 3.56 25.32 7.96
CA ASP A 130 4.94 25.68 7.56
C ASP A 130 5.80 24.46 7.25
N LYS A 131 5.61 23.36 8.00
CA LYS A 131 6.35 22.11 7.77
C LYS A 131 5.94 21.47 6.45
N ALA A 132 4.64 21.44 6.12
CA ALA A 132 4.17 20.93 4.85
C ALA A 132 4.67 21.82 3.69
N ASN A 133 4.54 23.14 3.83
CA ASN A 133 5.01 24.11 2.82
C ASN A 133 6.50 23.96 2.52
N ARG A 134 7.34 23.67 3.53
CA ARG A 134 8.77 23.39 3.30
C ARG A 134 9.02 22.13 2.47
N ILE A 135 8.23 21.08 2.67
CA ILE A 135 8.36 19.85 1.88
C ILE A 135 7.89 20.12 0.45
N LEU A 136 6.75 20.80 0.28
CA LEU A 136 6.20 21.21 -1.02
C LEU A 136 7.19 22.06 -1.82
N ALA A 137 7.83 23.05 -1.18
CA ALA A 137 8.83 23.88 -1.83
C ALA A 137 10.03 23.05 -2.33
N ARG A 138 10.51 22.09 -1.53
CA ARG A 138 11.61 21.21 -1.94
C ARG A 138 11.21 20.25 -3.07
N LEU A 139 9.99 19.72 -3.06
CA LEU A 139 9.46 18.92 -4.17
C LEU A 139 9.37 19.75 -5.46
N ALA A 140 8.85 20.97 -5.37
CA ALA A 140 8.70 21.88 -6.52
C ALA A 140 10.05 22.26 -7.16
N GLU A 141 11.11 22.38 -6.36
CA GLU A 141 12.49 22.62 -6.82
C GLU A 141 13.19 21.37 -7.37
N THR A 142 12.64 20.18 -7.13
CA THR A 142 13.27 18.92 -7.53
C THR A 142 12.89 18.57 -8.97
N PRO A 143 13.86 18.42 -9.89
CA PRO A 143 13.59 17.97 -11.24
C PRO A 143 13.23 16.48 -11.24
N GLY A 144 12.56 16.02 -12.30
CA GLY A 144 12.32 14.61 -12.57
C GLY A 144 11.67 14.41 -13.93
N ASP A 145 11.71 13.18 -14.43
CA ASP A 145 11.05 12.82 -15.70
C ASP A 145 9.54 12.59 -15.50
N ASN A 146 9.14 12.16 -14.30
CA ASN A 146 7.78 11.90 -13.88
C ASN A 146 7.64 12.09 -12.36
N ALA A 147 6.44 11.92 -11.81
CA ALA A 147 6.17 12.09 -10.39
C ALA A 147 6.99 11.11 -9.51
N ALA A 148 7.18 9.87 -9.95
CA ALA A 148 7.93 8.87 -9.18
C ALA A 148 9.42 9.24 -9.10
N ASP A 149 10.01 9.65 -10.22
CA ASP A 149 11.41 10.08 -10.31
C ASP A 149 11.64 11.37 -9.48
N GLN A 150 10.74 12.34 -9.58
CA GLN A 150 10.79 13.58 -8.79
C GLN A 150 10.84 13.29 -7.28
N VAL A 151 9.91 12.48 -6.78
CA VAL A 151 9.85 12.11 -5.35
C VAL A 151 11.10 11.32 -4.96
N THR A 152 11.53 10.37 -5.79
CA THR A 152 12.71 9.54 -5.52
C THR A 152 13.97 10.38 -5.42
N ARG A 153 14.20 11.33 -6.35
CA ARG A 153 15.37 12.22 -6.34
C ARG A 153 15.41 13.11 -5.11
N LEU A 154 14.25 13.62 -4.68
CA LEU A 154 14.17 14.40 -3.45
C LEU A 154 14.63 13.55 -2.24
N LEU A 155 14.09 12.34 -2.12
CA LEU A 155 14.40 11.45 -1.00
C LEU A 155 15.85 10.98 -1.04
N ALA A 156 16.38 10.63 -2.21
CA ALA A 156 17.77 10.26 -2.41
C ALA A 156 18.74 11.39 -2.03
N LYS A 157 18.32 12.65 -2.16
CA LYS A 157 19.10 13.81 -1.71
C LYS A 157 18.98 14.07 -0.21
N LEU A 158 17.76 14.04 0.33
CA LEU A 158 17.49 14.46 1.71
C LEU A 158 17.86 13.41 2.75
N LEU A 159 17.57 12.13 2.49
CA LEU A 159 17.64 11.09 3.51
C LEU A 159 19.07 10.73 3.92
N PRO A 160 20.05 10.60 3.01
CA PRO A 160 21.44 10.35 3.40
C PRO A 160 21.99 11.38 4.37
N GLU A 161 21.79 12.66 4.10
CA GLU A 161 22.25 13.76 4.96
C GLU A 161 21.54 13.73 6.32
N ARG A 162 20.22 13.49 6.33
CA ARG A 162 19.41 13.51 7.56
C ARG A 162 19.61 12.31 8.46
N LEU A 163 19.92 11.15 7.89
CA LEU A 163 20.05 9.89 8.60
C LEU A 163 21.51 9.47 8.80
N GLY A 164 22.47 10.13 8.15
CA GLY A 164 23.88 9.75 8.21
C GLY A 164 24.14 8.39 7.57
N ILE A 165 23.43 8.06 6.50
CA ILE A 165 23.52 6.76 5.81
C ILE A 165 24.12 6.93 4.41
N THR A 166 24.77 5.88 3.90
CA THR A 166 25.11 5.77 2.48
C THR A 166 23.83 5.50 1.68
N PRO A 167 23.53 6.28 0.62
CA PRO A 167 22.34 6.03 -0.18
C PRO A 167 22.40 4.66 -0.86
N PRO A 168 21.29 3.89 -0.87
CA PRO A 168 21.21 2.69 -1.68
C PRO A 168 21.14 3.04 -3.18
N GLN A 169 21.41 2.05 -4.04
CA GLN A 169 21.08 2.15 -5.45
C GLN A 169 19.56 2.10 -5.63
N PHE A 170 18.98 3.13 -6.26
CA PHE A 170 17.55 3.14 -6.59
C PHE A 170 17.30 2.44 -7.93
N ILE A 171 16.29 1.56 -7.96
CA ILE A 171 15.89 0.76 -9.14
C ILE A 171 14.39 0.92 -9.30
N THR A 172 13.90 1.27 -10.49
CA THR A 172 12.44 1.33 -10.73
C THR A 172 11.90 -0.06 -11.05
N ALA A 173 10.69 -0.35 -10.60
CA ALA A 173 10.07 -1.63 -10.86
C ALA A 173 9.62 -1.78 -12.32
N THR A 174 9.32 -0.69 -13.02
CA THR A 174 9.18 -0.70 -14.49
C THR A 174 10.46 -1.14 -15.22
N SER A 175 11.65 -0.89 -14.67
CA SER A 175 12.91 -1.33 -15.28
C SER A 175 13.09 -2.86 -15.25
N LEU A 176 12.35 -3.57 -14.38
CA LEU A 176 12.43 -5.03 -14.29
C LEU A 176 12.02 -5.71 -15.60
N ALA A 177 11.16 -5.08 -16.42
CA ALA A 177 10.77 -5.58 -17.73
C ALA A 177 11.95 -5.80 -18.69
N LYS A 178 13.08 -5.14 -18.43
CA LYS A 178 14.31 -5.21 -19.23
C LYS A 178 15.31 -6.26 -18.72
N THR A 179 14.95 -7.00 -17.68
CA THR A 179 15.83 -8.02 -17.08
C THR A 179 15.69 -9.37 -17.78
N PRO A 180 16.76 -10.18 -17.86
CA PRO A 180 16.68 -11.54 -18.40
C PRO A 180 15.68 -12.42 -17.64
N THR A 181 15.57 -12.25 -16.32
CA THR A 181 14.60 -12.98 -15.48
C THR A 181 13.15 -12.68 -15.90
N PHE A 182 12.82 -11.41 -16.13
CA PHE A 182 11.50 -11.03 -16.61
C PHE A 182 11.21 -11.66 -17.98
N ASP A 183 12.16 -11.60 -18.92
CA ASP A 183 11.97 -12.17 -20.25
C ASP A 183 11.78 -13.70 -20.23
N ALA A 184 12.57 -14.40 -19.41
CA ALA A 184 12.43 -15.84 -19.21
C ALA A 184 11.05 -16.21 -18.63
N TRP A 185 10.59 -15.50 -17.60
CA TRP A 185 9.29 -15.79 -16.98
C TRP A 185 8.10 -15.33 -17.83
N ARG A 186 8.26 -14.25 -18.60
CA ARG A 186 7.29 -13.85 -19.63
C ARG A 186 7.15 -14.96 -20.69
N SER A 187 8.26 -15.54 -21.13
CA SER A 187 8.25 -16.65 -22.08
C SER A 187 7.55 -17.89 -21.50
N ALA A 188 7.81 -18.22 -20.23
CA ALA A 188 7.09 -19.29 -19.54
C ALA A 188 5.57 -19.04 -19.42
N MET A 189 5.15 -17.78 -19.22
CA MET A 189 3.72 -17.41 -19.24
C MET A 189 3.08 -17.55 -20.62
N LEU A 190 3.84 -17.34 -21.71
CA LEU A 190 3.36 -17.54 -23.08
C LEU A 190 3.23 -19.03 -23.42
N GLU A 191 4.16 -19.85 -22.93
CA GLU A 191 4.18 -21.30 -23.17
C GLU A 191 3.04 -22.02 -22.44
N ASP A 192 2.87 -21.77 -21.14
CA ASP A 192 1.78 -22.34 -20.35
C ASP A 192 1.16 -21.31 -19.39
N PRO A 193 0.24 -20.45 -19.89
CA PRO A 193 -0.45 -19.47 -19.05
C PRO A 193 -1.34 -20.12 -18.00
N ALA A 194 -1.87 -21.33 -18.26
CA ALA A 194 -2.73 -22.03 -17.33
C ALA A 194 -1.95 -22.50 -16.11
N ALA A 195 -0.77 -23.09 -16.29
CA ALA A 195 0.10 -23.49 -15.18
C ALA A 195 0.48 -22.30 -14.28
N CYS A 196 0.88 -21.17 -14.89
CA CYS A 196 1.20 -19.94 -14.15
C CYS A 196 0.05 -19.48 -13.26
N VAL A 197 -1.15 -19.35 -13.84
CA VAL A 197 -2.31 -18.78 -13.15
C VAL A 197 -2.93 -19.77 -12.15
N ASN A 198 -2.95 -21.06 -12.47
CA ASN A 198 -3.44 -22.08 -11.54
C ASN A 198 -2.54 -22.20 -10.31
N ALA A 199 -1.21 -22.17 -10.49
CA ALA A 199 -0.27 -22.15 -9.38
C ALA A 199 -0.43 -20.89 -8.50
N TYR A 200 -0.60 -19.72 -9.12
CA TYR A 200 -0.88 -18.48 -8.39
C TYR A 200 -2.18 -18.59 -7.57
N ASN A 201 -3.27 -19.02 -8.20
CA ASN A 201 -4.58 -19.10 -7.56
C ASN A 201 -4.61 -20.16 -6.45
N ALA A 202 -3.89 -21.27 -6.61
CA ALA A 202 -3.71 -22.27 -5.57
C ALA A 202 -2.97 -21.69 -4.36
N ALA A 203 -1.86 -20.96 -4.59
CA ALA A 203 -1.11 -20.31 -3.52
C ALA A 203 -1.94 -19.23 -2.79
N VAL A 204 -2.78 -18.47 -3.51
CA VAL A 204 -3.73 -17.54 -2.89
C VAL A 204 -4.75 -18.26 -2.01
N ALA A 205 -5.28 -19.40 -2.48
CA ALA A 205 -6.28 -20.16 -1.74
C ALA A 205 -5.75 -20.79 -0.44
N THR A 206 -4.47 -21.16 -0.39
CA THR A 206 -3.83 -21.72 0.81
C THR A 206 -3.42 -20.67 1.84
N ASN A 207 -3.50 -19.39 1.49
CA ASN A 207 -3.02 -18.27 2.31
C ASN A 207 -4.09 -17.16 2.42
N PRO A 208 -5.28 -17.45 2.99
CA PRO A 208 -6.41 -16.51 3.04
C PRO A 208 -6.12 -15.22 3.82
N GLU A 209 -5.18 -15.26 4.77
CA GLU A 209 -4.73 -14.11 5.56
C GLU A 209 -4.04 -13.02 4.72
N ALA A 210 -3.54 -13.37 3.53
CA ALA A 210 -2.92 -12.42 2.61
C ALA A 210 -3.95 -11.52 1.89
N GLN A 211 -5.25 -11.88 1.93
CA GLN A 211 -6.36 -11.10 1.34
C GLN A 211 -6.14 -10.74 -0.14
N LEU A 212 -5.42 -11.58 -0.88
CA LEU A 212 -5.18 -11.38 -2.30
C LEU A 212 -6.37 -11.86 -3.14
N ARG A 213 -6.63 -11.16 -4.24
CA ARG A 213 -7.61 -11.60 -5.24
C ARG A 213 -6.98 -12.67 -6.15
N PRO A 214 -7.67 -13.80 -6.41
CA PRO A 214 -7.30 -14.71 -7.49
C PRO A 214 -7.30 -14.01 -8.85
N LEU A 215 -6.37 -14.40 -9.72
CA LEU A 215 -6.32 -13.98 -11.12
C LEU A 215 -7.51 -14.58 -11.89
N ALA A 216 -8.11 -13.79 -12.78
CA ALA A 216 -9.27 -14.22 -13.54
C ALA A 216 -8.93 -15.30 -14.57
N THR A 217 -9.77 -16.34 -14.64
CA THR A 217 -9.61 -17.47 -15.56
C THR A 217 -10.91 -17.73 -16.33
N ARG A 218 -10.80 -17.96 -17.64
CA ARG A 218 -11.84 -18.52 -18.50
C ARG A 218 -11.22 -19.63 -19.36
N PRO A 219 -11.11 -20.85 -18.82
CA PRO A 219 -10.45 -21.97 -19.52
C PRO A 219 -11.13 -22.33 -20.84
N ASP A 220 -12.45 -22.21 -20.91
CA ASP A 220 -13.28 -22.40 -22.10
C ASP A 220 -12.88 -21.48 -23.27
N ALA A 221 -12.45 -20.26 -22.94
CA ALA A 221 -12.00 -19.25 -23.89
C ALA A 221 -10.47 -19.13 -23.98
N ASN A 222 -9.71 -20.06 -23.38
CA ASN A 222 -8.25 -20.00 -23.24
C ASN A 222 -7.75 -18.61 -22.78
N ARG A 223 -8.46 -17.99 -21.83
CA ARG A 223 -8.19 -16.62 -21.39
C ARG A 223 -7.82 -16.59 -19.92
N TYR A 224 -6.58 -16.20 -19.65
CA TYR A 224 -5.95 -16.17 -18.33
C TYR A 224 -5.40 -14.76 -18.05
N GLU A 225 -5.82 -14.17 -16.92
CA GLU A 225 -5.23 -12.93 -16.42
C GLU A 225 -3.83 -13.22 -15.88
N LEU A 226 -2.83 -12.56 -16.44
CA LEU A 226 -1.43 -12.72 -16.04
C LEU A 226 -1.06 -11.73 -14.92
N PRO A 227 -0.03 -12.04 -14.10
CA PRO A 227 0.47 -11.19 -13.01
C PRO A 227 1.30 -10.01 -13.52
N LEU A 228 0.82 -9.38 -14.60
CA LEU A 228 1.42 -8.25 -15.30
C LEU A 228 0.43 -7.08 -15.37
N TRP A 229 0.97 -5.87 -15.38
CA TRP A 229 0.29 -4.65 -15.76
C TRP A 229 0.73 -4.24 -17.17
N ARG A 230 -0.22 -3.71 -17.95
CA ARG A 230 0.06 -2.86 -19.10
C ARG A 230 -0.02 -1.41 -18.65
N ILE A 231 1.01 -0.64 -18.96
CA ILE A 231 1.16 0.75 -18.52
C ILE A 231 1.41 1.62 -19.74
N ARG A 232 0.71 2.75 -19.80
CA ARG A 232 0.89 3.79 -20.80
C ARG A 232 0.93 5.16 -20.12
N PRO A 233 1.63 6.14 -20.69
CA PRO A 233 1.73 7.47 -20.11
C PRO A 233 0.35 8.08 -19.84
N GLY A 234 0.13 8.55 -18.61
CA GLY A 234 -1.12 9.21 -18.19
C GLY A 234 -2.38 8.32 -18.12
N GLU A 235 -2.30 7.04 -18.45
CA GLU A 235 -3.45 6.12 -18.43
C GLU A 235 -3.48 5.25 -17.16
N PRO A 236 -4.68 4.81 -16.70
CA PRO A 236 -4.78 3.74 -15.71
C PRO A 236 -4.06 2.48 -16.16
N ARG A 237 -3.34 1.82 -15.24
CA ARG A 237 -2.76 0.49 -15.49
C ARG A 237 -3.87 -0.51 -15.79
N ARG A 238 -3.61 -1.44 -16.71
CA ARG A 238 -4.59 -2.46 -17.11
C ARG A 238 -4.07 -3.87 -16.89
N PRO A 239 -4.92 -4.80 -16.45
CA PRO A 239 -4.53 -6.20 -16.34
C PRO A 239 -4.15 -6.77 -17.70
N VAL A 240 -3.06 -7.55 -17.74
CA VAL A 240 -2.65 -8.26 -18.96
C VAL A 240 -3.31 -9.63 -19.01
N TYR A 241 -3.77 -10.04 -20.20
CA TYR A 241 -4.21 -11.40 -20.47
C TYR A 241 -3.25 -12.11 -21.42
N ASN A 242 -3.17 -13.44 -21.34
CA ASN A 242 -2.30 -14.26 -22.19
C ASN A 242 -2.48 -13.99 -23.70
N LEU A 243 -3.73 -13.86 -24.17
CA LEU A 243 -4.04 -13.68 -25.60
C LEU A 243 -3.50 -12.38 -26.21
N GLN A 244 -3.11 -11.40 -25.39
CA GLN A 244 -2.54 -10.12 -25.85
C GLN A 244 -1.07 -9.96 -25.49
N LEU A 245 -0.46 -10.89 -24.73
CA LEU A 245 0.87 -10.70 -24.17
C LEU A 245 1.94 -10.53 -25.25
N ALA A 246 1.86 -11.30 -26.33
CA ALA A 246 2.83 -11.25 -27.43
C ALA A 246 2.83 -9.92 -28.20
N ASP A 247 1.68 -9.22 -28.22
CA ASP A 247 1.49 -7.98 -28.98
C ASP A 247 1.77 -6.71 -28.16
N ILE A 248 2.02 -6.84 -26.85
CA ILE A 248 2.31 -5.69 -25.98
C ILE A 248 3.81 -5.41 -26.01
N PRO A 249 4.23 -4.17 -26.33
CA PRO A 249 5.63 -3.76 -26.23
C PRO A 249 6.20 -4.00 -24.82
N ILE A 250 7.46 -4.44 -24.73
CA ILE A 250 8.08 -4.79 -23.46
C ILE A 250 8.17 -3.61 -22.48
N ASP A 251 8.30 -2.39 -23.01
CA ASP A 251 8.33 -1.13 -22.27
C ASP A 251 6.96 -0.68 -21.76
N GLU A 252 5.87 -1.27 -22.27
CA GLU A 252 4.53 -1.11 -21.71
C GLU A 252 4.19 -2.18 -20.66
N LEU A 253 5.06 -3.16 -20.41
CA LEU A 253 4.83 -4.21 -19.42
C LEU A 253 5.50 -3.89 -18.08
N ALA A 254 4.83 -4.19 -16.98
CA ALA A 254 5.42 -4.15 -15.66
C ALA A 254 4.90 -5.30 -14.77
N PRO A 255 5.73 -5.84 -13.87
CA PRO A 255 5.30 -6.89 -12.96
C PRO A 255 4.36 -6.35 -11.88
N ARG A 256 3.30 -7.10 -11.54
CA ARG A 256 2.49 -6.84 -10.33
C ARG A 256 3.28 -7.18 -9.06
N ALA A 257 2.78 -6.75 -7.90
CA ALA A 257 3.47 -6.86 -6.61
C ALA A 257 4.16 -8.22 -6.37
N LEU A 258 3.46 -9.35 -6.49
CA LEU A 258 4.04 -10.67 -6.25
C LEU A 258 5.08 -11.08 -7.31
N LEU A 259 4.82 -10.80 -8.60
CA LEU A 259 5.81 -11.09 -9.65
C LEU A 259 7.05 -10.19 -9.51
N MET A 260 6.85 -8.94 -9.08
CA MET A 260 7.91 -7.97 -8.86
C MET A 260 8.82 -8.43 -7.73
N THR A 261 8.24 -8.84 -6.59
CA THR A 261 9.02 -9.38 -5.47
C THR A 261 9.71 -10.68 -5.86
N ALA A 262 9.04 -11.58 -6.58
CA ALA A 262 9.64 -12.80 -7.11
C ALA A 262 10.86 -12.52 -8.00
N ILE A 263 10.78 -11.58 -8.95
CA ILE A 263 11.90 -11.26 -9.85
C ILE A 263 13.10 -10.75 -9.04
N VAL A 264 12.86 -9.78 -8.15
CA VAL A 264 13.93 -9.19 -7.34
C VAL A 264 14.58 -10.23 -6.43
N ARG A 265 13.78 -11.08 -5.79
CA ARG A 265 14.26 -12.13 -4.89
C ARG A 265 14.93 -13.30 -5.64
N ALA A 266 14.60 -13.52 -6.91
CA ALA A 266 15.23 -14.56 -7.72
C ALA A 266 16.57 -14.12 -8.31
N SER A 267 16.77 -12.82 -8.61
CA SER A 267 17.94 -12.39 -9.40
C SER A 267 18.69 -11.17 -8.91
N MET A 268 18.16 -10.39 -7.97
CA MET A 268 18.73 -9.08 -7.62
C MET A 268 19.18 -8.97 -6.15
N CYS A 269 18.60 -9.72 -5.22
CA CYS A 269 18.97 -9.66 -3.80
C CYS A 269 19.27 -11.02 -3.17
N ASP A 270 19.96 -10.97 -2.03
CA ASP A 270 20.19 -12.09 -1.11
C ASP A 270 19.28 -12.02 0.13
N LEU A 271 18.73 -10.83 0.43
CA LEU A 271 17.72 -10.61 1.46
C LEU A 271 16.80 -9.47 1.00
N PHE A 272 15.49 -9.67 1.07
CA PHE A 272 14.51 -8.61 0.81
C PHE A 272 13.78 -8.20 2.09
N ILE A 273 13.89 -6.92 2.46
CA ILE A 273 13.26 -6.38 3.66
C ILE A 273 11.88 -5.81 3.32
N HIS A 274 10.83 -6.44 3.84
CA HIS A 274 9.45 -5.98 3.76
C HIS A 274 9.02 -5.13 4.95
N GLY A 275 7.93 -4.39 4.77
CA GLY A 275 7.11 -3.88 5.87
C GLY A 275 5.95 -4.83 6.13
N THR A 276 5.06 -4.52 7.07
CA THR A 276 3.99 -5.42 7.51
C THR A 276 3.13 -5.97 6.36
N GLY A 277 2.68 -5.11 5.45
CA GLY A 277 1.83 -5.54 4.33
C GLY A 277 2.56 -6.51 3.39
N GLY A 278 3.82 -6.21 3.06
CA GLY A 278 4.64 -7.05 2.18
C GLY A 278 4.95 -8.42 2.77
N TYR A 279 5.25 -8.44 4.06
CA TYR A 279 5.61 -9.65 4.77
C TYR A 279 4.48 -10.68 4.80
N THR A 280 3.23 -10.25 4.94
CA THR A 280 2.07 -11.15 4.98
C THR A 280 1.83 -11.87 3.65
N TYR A 281 1.91 -11.16 2.52
CA TYR A 281 1.58 -11.76 1.23
C TYR A 281 2.72 -12.52 0.58
N ASP A 282 3.98 -12.32 1.00
CA ASP A 282 5.11 -12.92 0.27
C ASP A 282 5.24 -14.44 0.44
N ARG A 283 4.55 -15.03 1.44
CA ARG A 283 4.37 -16.50 1.52
C ARG A 283 3.63 -17.04 0.29
N VAL A 284 2.68 -16.27 -0.26
CA VAL A 284 2.01 -16.61 -1.52
C VAL A 284 3.00 -16.58 -2.68
N THR A 285 3.92 -15.61 -2.69
CA THR A 285 4.98 -15.54 -3.69
C THR A 285 5.86 -16.78 -3.65
N ASP A 286 6.27 -17.23 -2.46
CA ASP A 286 7.09 -18.44 -2.30
C ASP A 286 6.38 -19.70 -2.81
N ASP A 287 5.16 -19.95 -2.33
CA ASP A 287 4.35 -21.12 -2.71
C ASP A 287 4.08 -21.14 -4.23
N TRP A 288 3.74 -19.98 -4.80
CA TRP A 288 3.46 -19.83 -6.22
C TRP A 288 4.70 -20.12 -7.07
N MET A 289 5.83 -19.49 -6.76
CA MET A 289 7.05 -19.62 -7.56
C MET A 289 7.66 -21.02 -7.45
N LYS A 290 7.57 -21.65 -6.26
CA LYS A 290 7.97 -23.04 -6.08
C LYS A 290 7.12 -24.00 -6.91
N THR A 291 5.81 -23.80 -6.92
CA THR A 291 4.88 -24.67 -7.66
C THR A 291 4.98 -24.47 -9.17
N TRP A 292 5.08 -23.22 -9.63
CA TRP A 292 5.06 -22.89 -11.05
C TRP A 292 6.41 -23.15 -11.74
N LEU A 293 7.51 -22.69 -11.14
CA LEU A 293 8.84 -22.70 -11.78
C LEU A 293 9.89 -23.52 -11.02
N GLY A 294 9.55 -24.09 -9.86
CA GLY A 294 10.50 -24.83 -9.03
C GLY A 294 11.59 -23.94 -8.41
N VAL A 295 11.41 -22.61 -8.42
CA VAL A 295 12.41 -21.64 -7.97
C VAL A 295 12.25 -21.37 -6.48
N ASP A 296 13.36 -21.46 -5.75
CA ASP A 296 13.47 -20.93 -4.38
C ASP A 296 13.91 -19.47 -4.43
N LEU A 297 13.25 -18.61 -3.67
CA LEU A 297 13.48 -17.16 -3.64
C LEU A 297 14.37 -16.77 -2.46
N ALA A 298 15.13 -15.68 -2.59
CA ALA A 298 15.90 -15.12 -1.49
C ALA A 298 15.01 -14.86 -0.26
N PRO A 299 15.49 -15.06 0.97
CA PRO A 299 14.70 -14.89 2.18
C PRO A 299 14.20 -13.45 2.36
N ILE A 300 13.20 -13.30 3.23
CA ILE A 300 12.65 -12.01 3.61
C ILE A 300 12.86 -11.70 5.09
N ALA A 301 12.85 -10.41 5.43
CA ALA A 301 12.71 -9.94 6.80
C ALA A 301 11.63 -8.85 6.89
N LEU A 302 10.90 -8.80 8.00
CA LEU A 302 10.01 -7.72 8.36
C LEU A 302 10.79 -6.64 9.12
N VAL A 303 10.67 -5.39 8.68
CA VAL A 303 11.07 -4.22 9.45
C VAL A 303 9.95 -3.20 9.42
N THR A 304 9.47 -2.79 10.60
CA THR A 304 8.46 -1.75 10.72
C THR A 304 8.70 -0.88 11.95
N ALA A 305 8.26 0.36 11.87
CA ALA A 305 8.35 1.30 12.97
C ALA A 305 7.14 2.26 12.97
N THR A 306 6.74 2.65 14.17
CA THR A 306 5.67 3.62 14.41
C THR A 306 6.26 4.81 15.16
N LEU A 307 6.05 6.03 14.66
CA LEU A 307 6.40 7.24 15.39
C LEU A 307 5.16 8.10 15.57
N HIS A 308 4.86 8.45 16.82
CA HIS A 308 3.78 9.36 17.13
C HIS A 308 4.29 10.80 17.08
N LEU A 309 3.52 11.68 16.45
CA LEU A 309 3.76 13.12 16.51
C LEU A 309 3.32 13.63 17.89
N ASP A 310 4.15 14.46 18.51
CA ASP A 310 3.76 15.20 19.72
C ASP A 310 2.85 16.37 19.32
N LEU A 311 1.54 16.10 19.30
CA LEU A 311 0.51 17.07 18.90
C LEU A 311 -0.12 17.79 20.10
N GLY A 312 0.44 17.62 21.31
CA GLY A 312 -0.10 18.20 22.54
C GLY A 312 -1.51 17.69 22.86
N VAL A 313 -1.80 16.43 22.51
CA VAL A 313 -3.01 15.70 22.90
C VAL A 313 -2.59 14.38 23.54
N PRO A 314 -3.27 13.93 24.61
CA PRO A 314 -3.01 12.61 25.17
C PRO A 314 -3.29 11.52 24.12
N PRO A 315 -2.53 10.40 24.14
CA PRO A 315 -2.79 9.28 23.25
C PRO A 315 -4.19 8.73 23.52
N VAL A 316 -4.91 8.42 22.44
CA VAL A 316 -6.24 7.79 22.51
C VAL A 316 -6.06 6.30 22.76
N THR A 317 -6.81 5.77 23.73
CA THR A 317 -6.84 4.34 24.05
C THR A 317 -7.71 3.56 23.07
N GLU A 318 -7.47 2.26 22.93
CA GLU A 318 -8.32 1.38 22.10
C GLU A 318 -9.79 1.40 22.55
N SER A 319 -10.03 1.49 23.87
CA SER A 319 -11.38 1.60 24.43
C SER A 319 -12.08 2.88 24.01
N GLU A 320 -11.37 4.02 23.98
CA GLU A 320 -11.93 5.28 23.51
C GLU A 320 -12.23 5.24 22.01
N VAL A 321 -11.35 4.62 21.20
CA VAL A 321 -11.60 4.41 19.77
C VAL A 321 -12.82 3.50 19.57
N ALA A 322 -12.92 2.39 20.31
CA ALA A 322 -14.06 1.47 20.23
C ALA A 322 -15.37 2.16 20.64
N HIS A 323 -15.34 2.94 21.72
CA HIS A 323 -16.50 3.70 22.17
C HIS A 323 -16.90 4.79 21.15
N ALA A 324 -15.93 5.48 20.55
CA ALA A 324 -16.21 6.47 19.50
C ALA A 324 -16.83 5.82 18.25
N LYS A 325 -16.28 4.68 17.79
CA LYS A 325 -16.86 3.89 16.69
C LYS A 325 -18.28 3.42 17.01
N TRP A 326 -18.48 2.89 18.22
CA TRP A 326 -19.80 2.49 18.69
C TRP A 326 -20.76 3.67 18.70
N ARG A 327 -20.35 4.82 19.25
CA ARG A 327 -21.18 6.03 19.33
C ARG A 327 -21.55 6.53 17.93
N ALA A 328 -20.60 6.61 17.00
CA ALA A 328 -20.85 7.02 15.62
C ALA A 328 -21.81 6.07 14.89
N HIS A 329 -21.70 4.76 15.13
CA HIS A 329 -22.65 3.79 14.61
C HIS A 329 -24.03 3.94 15.28
N ALA A 330 -24.08 4.00 16.60
CA ALA A 330 -25.30 4.10 17.39
C ALA A 330 -26.08 5.39 17.09
N ALA A 331 -25.41 6.52 16.89
CA ALA A 331 -26.04 7.81 16.58
C ALA A 331 -26.85 7.79 15.28
N ARG A 332 -26.51 6.91 14.31
CA ARG A 332 -27.33 6.69 13.09
C ARG A 332 -28.68 6.06 13.39
N HIS A 333 -28.85 5.45 14.56
CA HIS A 333 -30.06 4.74 14.94
C HIS A 333 -30.72 5.34 16.17
N ASP A 334 -30.01 6.07 17.02
CA ASP A 334 -30.53 6.72 18.21
C ASP A 334 -30.35 8.24 18.10
N PRO A 335 -31.41 8.97 17.69
CA PRO A 335 -31.38 10.43 17.58
C PRO A 335 -31.05 11.14 18.90
N ALA A 336 -31.16 10.46 20.05
CA ALA A 336 -30.75 11.01 21.34
C ALA A 336 -29.25 11.33 21.39
N LEU A 337 -28.43 10.58 20.65
CA LEU A 337 -26.98 10.78 20.61
C LEU A 337 -26.56 11.97 19.73
N LEU A 338 -27.52 12.54 18.98
CA LEU A 338 -27.43 13.74 18.15
C LEU A 338 -28.18 14.92 18.79
N ASP A 339 -28.44 14.84 20.10
CA ASP A 339 -29.21 15.82 20.87
C ASP A 339 -30.63 16.12 20.29
N ASP A 340 -31.19 15.21 19.47
CA ASP A 340 -32.52 15.35 18.86
C ASP A 340 -33.58 14.55 19.65
N ALA A 341 -33.95 15.10 20.81
CA ALA A 341 -34.93 14.48 21.70
C ALA A 341 -36.31 14.27 21.05
N GLN A 342 -36.67 15.12 20.08
CA GLN A 342 -37.94 15.03 19.38
C GLN A 342 -37.95 13.85 18.41
N ALA A 343 -36.91 13.69 17.59
CA ALA A 343 -36.73 12.54 16.71
C ALA A 343 -36.66 11.23 17.50
N ARG A 344 -35.98 11.24 18.66
CA ARG A 344 -35.97 10.08 19.57
C ARG A 344 -37.37 9.67 20.00
N SER A 345 -38.20 10.64 20.40
CA SER A 345 -39.57 10.38 20.84
C SER A 345 -40.42 9.81 19.70
N ARG A 346 -40.29 10.35 18.48
CA ARG A 346 -40.97 9.80 17.28
C ARG A 346 -40.56 8.36 16.99
N LYS A 347 -39.26 8.07 17.07
CA LYS A 347 -38.74 6.70 16.88
C LYS A 347 -39.33 5.73 17.91
N ILE A 348 -39.36 6.10 19.19
CA ILE A 348 -39.93 5.25 20.26
C ILE A 348 -41.40 4.96 19.97
N ALA A 349 -42.19 6.00 19.64
CA ALA A 349 -43.60 5.84 19.30
C ALA A 349 -43.81 4.94 18.05
N ALA A 350 -42.93 5.04 17.05
CA ALA A 350 -42.95 4.18 15.88
C ALA A 350 -42.64 2.71 16.24
N VAL A 351 -41.64 2.45 17.09
CA VAL A 351 -41.31 1.11 17.58
C VAL A 351 -42.47 0.50 18.36
N GLU A 352 -43.12 1.27 19.25
CA GLU A 352 -44.30 0.82 20.00
C GLU A 352 -45.48 0.52 19.07
N SER A 353 -45.68 1.33 18.03
CA SER A 353 -46.71 1.10 17.01
C SER A 353 -46.45 -0.17 16.19
N ILE A 354 -45.20 -0.43 15.81
CA ILE A 354 -44.79 -1.67 15.11
C ILE A 354 -45.01 -2.89 16.01
N ALA A 355 -44.66 -2.79 17.29
CA ALA A 355 -44.77 -3.89 18.25
C ALA A 355 -46.23 -4.26 18.56
N SER A 356 -47.14 -3.29 18.53
CA SER A 356 -48.56 -3.47 18.83
C SER A 356 -49.43 -3.82 17.62
N GLU A 357 -48.92 -3.74 16.39
CA GLU A 357 -49.68 -4.01 15.16
C GLU A 357 -49.70 -5.52 14.83
N PRO A 358 -50.87 -6.18 14.85
CA PRO A 358 -50.96 -7.63 14.57
C PRO A 358 -50.79 -7.96 13.08
N ASN A 359 -51.05 -7.03 12.15
CA ASN A 359 -51.00 -7.30 10.72
C ASN A 359 -49.54 -7.22 10.18
N PRO A 360 -48.98 -8.30 9.61
CA PRO A 360 -47.62 -8.31 9.06
C PRO A 360 -47.37 -7.26 7.97
N ALA A 361 -48.33 -6.99 7.08
CA ALA A 361 -48.17 -6.01 6.00
C ALA A 361 -48.08 -4.60 6.58
N ARG A 362 -48.95 -4.25 7.53
CA ARG A 362 -48.91 -2.95 8.21
C ARG A 362 -47.68 -2.76 9.09
N ARG A 363 -47.19 -3.82 9.75
CA ARG A 363 -45.89 -3.77 10.45
C ARG A 363 -44.75 -3.43 9.51
N SER A 364 -44.76 -4.00 8.30
CA SER A 364 -43.76 -3.69 7.27
C SER A 364 -43.84 -2.23 6.81
N GLU A 365 -45.05 -1.70 6.59
CA GLU A 365 -45.26 -0.28 6.24
C GLU A 365 -44.76 0.66 7.35
N LEU A 366 -45.11 0.39 8.61
CA LEU A 366 -44.66 1.19 9.76
C LEU A 366 -43.14 1.13 9.96
N PHE A 367 -42.52 -0.04 9.71
CA PHE A 367 -41.08 -0.20 9.75
C PHE A 367 -40.39 0.67 8.70
N LEU A 368 -40.88 0.65 7.45
CA LEU A 368 -40.33 1.48 6.38
C LEU A 368 -40.50 2.98 6.70
N ALA A 369 -41.68 3.40 7.17
CA ALA A 369 -41.93 4.78 7.57
C ALA A 369 -41.01 5.27 8.71
N MET A 370 -40.71 4.41 9.70
CA MET A 370 -39.73 4.71 10.73
C MET A 370 -38.33 4.90 10.14
N HIS A 371 -37.95 4.06 9.18
CA HIS A 371 -36.67 4.16 8.51
C HIS A 371 -36.54 5.40 7.63
N ASP A 372 -37.62 5.86 7.01
CA ASP A 372 -37.67 7.11 6.26
C ASP A 372 -37.49 8.33 7.19
N ASP A 373 -38.18 8.38 8.34
CA ASP A 373 -37.97 9.46 9.34
C ASP A 373 -36.52 9.45 9.85
N LEU A 374 -35.94 8.27 10.11
CA LEU A 374 -34.53 8.15 10.48
C LEU A 374 -33.57 8.58 9.37
N ALA A 375 -33.93 8.38 8.09
CA ALA A 375 -33.13 8.87 6.97
C ALA A 375 -33.11 10.41 6.96
N THR A 376 -34.26 11.06 7.14
CA THR A 376 -34.34 12.52 7.25
C THR A 376 -33.56 13.06 8.45
N VAL A 377 -33.57 12.36 9.60
CA VAL A 377 -32.76 12.73 10.76
C VAL A 377 -31.27 12.64 10.45
N ARG A 378 -30.83 11.61 9.72
CA ARG A 378 -29.42 11.47 9.33
C ARG A 378 -28.98 12.56 8.35
N GLU A 379 -29.82 12.91 7.38
CA GLU A 379 -29.56 14.01 6.45
C GLU A 379 -29.45 15.35 7.20
N LYS A 380 -30.35 15.60 8.15
CA LYS A 380 -30.32 16.82 8.98
C LYS A 380 -29.03 16.94 9.81
N HIS A 381 -28.53 15.82 10.33
CA HIS A 381 -27.37 15.75 11.23
C HIS A 381 -26.12 15.18 10.55
N GLU A 382 -26.03 15.31 9.22
CA GLU A 382 -24.95 14.72 8.41
C GLU A 382 -23.55 15.12 8.94
N ALA A 383 -23.37 16.40 9.27
CA ALA A 383 -22.11 16.95 9.78
C ALA A 383 -21.70 16.43 11.17
N GLU A 384 -22.62 15.84 11.93
CA GLU A 384 -22.35 15.23 13.25
C GLU A 384 -22.13 13.71 13.16
N LEU A 385 -22.49 13.12 12.01
CA LEU A 385 -22.36 11.69 11.70
C LEU A 385 -21.12 11.35 10.85
N GLU A 386 -20.50 12.37 10.24
CA GLU A 386 -19.14 12.36 9.67
C GLU A 386 -18.06 12.54 10.75
#